data_AF-A0A9D4JEJ5-F1
#
_entry.id   AF-A0A9D4JEJ5-F1
#
_cell.length_a   1.000
_cell.length_b   1.000
_cell.length_c   1.000
_cell.angle_alpha   90.00
_cell.angle_beta   90.00
_cell.angle_gamma   90.00
#
_symmetry.space_group_name_H-M   'P 1'
#
loop_
_entity.id
_entity.type
_entity.pdbx_description
1 polymer ?
#
loop_
_entity_poly.entity_id
_entity_poly.type
_entity_poly.pdbx_seq_one_letter_code
_entity_poly.pdbx_strand_id
1 'polypeptide(L)'
;MSFRKPNMSGPCGAQRCATCPYMMTADYFTDPSGRKYSVRNNVDCKSSNVVNAVNCRRCRKYVYVGETGGTLYQRHLLNLSRIRTQQ
;
A
#
# COMPACT_ATOMS: atom_id res chain seq x y z
N MET A 1 20.94 -9.37 19.74
CA MET A 1 21.00 -8.46 18.57
C MET A 1 19.59 -8.29 18.03
N SER A 2 19.05 -7.06 18.03
CA SER A 2 17.71 -6.81 17.48
C SER A 2 17.85 -6.57 15.98
N PHE A 3 17.43 -7.53 15.17
CA PHE A 3 17.42 -7.40 13.71
C PHE A 3 16.32 -6.39 13.33
N ARG A 4 16.70 -5.13 13.08
CA ARG A 4 15.76 -4.14 12.52
C ARG A 4 15.43 -4.54 11.09
N LYS A 5 14.14 -4.72 10.80
CA LYS A 5 13.67 -4.91 9.43
C LYS A 5 13.99 -3.66 8.60
N PRO A 6 14.34 -3.82 7.30
CA PRO A 6 14.59 -2.69 6.43
C PRO A 6 13.32 -1.85 6.24
N ASN A 7 13.52 -0.55 6.02
CA ASN A 7 12.45 0.38 5.70
C ASN A 7 12.00 0.16 4.26
N MET A 8 10.88 -0.52 4.10
CA MET A 8 10.29 -0.86 2.80
C MET A 8 8.80 -1.14 2.97
N SER A 9 8.05 -0.95 1.90
CA SER A 9 6.72 -1.53 1.76
C SER A 9 6.83 -2.98 1.33
N GLY A 10 5.89 -3.83 1.74
CA GLY A 10 5.83 -5.22 1.29
C GLY A 10 4.64 -5.99 1.83
N PRO A 11 4.45 -7.25 1.41
CA PRO A 11 3.40 -8.11 1.93
C PRO A 11 3.64 -8.49 3.40
N CYS A 12 2.57 -8.70 4.17
CA CYS A 12 2.66 -9.07 5.58
C CYS A 12 3.05 -10.55 5.83
N GLY A 13 3.25 -11.33 4.78
CA GLY A 13 3.61 -12.76 4.84
C GLY A 13 2.46 -13.74 5.15
N ALA A 14 1.23 -13.26 5.40
CA ALA A 14 0.10 -14.15 5.62
C ALA A 14 -0.34 -14.85 4.31
N GLN A 15 -0.50 -16.18 4.37
CA GLN A 15 -0.74 -17.04 3.19
C GLN A 15 -1.98 -16.66 2.37
N ARG A 16 -3.04 -16.14 3.01
CA ARG A 16 -4.33 -15.81 2.36
C ARG A 16 -4.72 -14.34 2.50
N CYS A 17 -3.76 -13.43 2.57
CA CYS A 17 -4.09 -12.00 2.67
C CYS A 17 -4.63 -11.47 1.32
N ALA A 18 -5.83 -10.92 1.32
CA ALA A 18 -6.46 -10.36 0.11
C ALA A 18 -5.76 -9.10 -0.44
N THR A 19 -5.07 -8.33 0.40
CA THR A 19 -4.40 -7.08 0.00
C THR A 19 -2.97 -7.30 -0.48
N CYS A 20 -2.27 -8.32 0.05
CA CYS A 20 -0.86 -8.58 -0.28
C CYS A 20 -0.58 -8.75 -1.79
N PRO A 21 -1.43 -9.42 -2.59
CA PRO A 21 -1.22 -9.54 -4.05
C PRO A 21 -1.17 -8.20 -4.80
N TYR A 22 -1.70 -7.13 -4.21
CA TYR A 22 -1.75 -5.79 -4.81
C TYR A 22 -0.71 -4.82 -4.24
N MET A 23 0.05 -5.24 -3.21
CA MET A 23 1.10 -4.40 -2.65
C MET A 23 2.35 -4.43 -3.52
N MET A 24 2.98 -3.26 -3.64
CA MET A 24 4.30 -3.14 -4.26
C MET A 24 5.36 -3.23 -3.17
N THR A 25 6.35 -4.10 -3.37
CA THR A 25 7.54 -4.15 -2.53
C THR A 25 8.53 -3.11 -3.01
N ALA A 26 8.80 -2.10 -2.20
CA ALA A 26 9.73 -1.03 -2.56
C ALA A 26 10.25 -0.30 -1.31
N ASP A 27 11.48 0.19 -1.39
CA ASP A 27 12.12 1.08 -0.43
C ASP A 27 11.94 2.57 -0.78
N TYR A 28 11.43 2.87 -1.98
CA TYR A 28 11.01 4.20 -2.39
C TYR A 28 9.77 4.17 -3.31
N PHE A 29 9.10 5.30 -3.45
CA PHE A 29 8.10 5.54 -4.48
C PHE A 29 8.40 6.86 -5.20
N THR A 30 7.84 7.04 -6.39
CA THR A 30 8.04 8.24 -7.22
C THR A 30 6.70 8.92 -7.42
N ASP A 31 6.62 10.24 -7.24
CA ASP A 31 5.39 10.99 -7.54
C ASP A 31 5.22 11.24 -9.05
N PRO A 32 4.07 11.78 -9.51
CA PRO A 32 3.88 12.10 -10.92
C PRO A 32 4.88 13.10 -11.52
N SER A 33 5.57 13.90 -10.69
CA SER A 33 6.61 14.85 -11.14
C SER A 33 7.99 14.19 -11.30
N GLY A 34 8.12 12.90 -10.96
CA GLY A 34 9.39 12.18 -11.01
C GLY A 34 10.22 12.27 -9.74
N ARG A 35 9.71 12.93 -8.68
CA ARG A 35 10.44 13.04 -7.41
C ARG A 35 10.33 11.74 -6.62
N LYS A 36 11.47 11.25 -6.14
CA LYS A 36 11.56 10.02 -5.33
C LYS A 36 11.43 10.32 -3.84
N TYR A 37 10.71 9.44 -3.13
CA TYR A 37 10.52 9.48 -1.69
C TYR A 37 10.84 8.11 -1.09
N SER A 38 11.76 8.06 -0.14
CA SER A 38 12.07 6.83 0.58
C SER A 38 10.96 6.47 1.56
N VAL A 39 10.65 5.18 1.64
CA VAL A 39 9.77 4.63 2.67
C VAL A 39 10.50 4.75 4.01
N ARG A 40 9.84 5.33 5.01
CA ARG A 40 10.49 5.69 6.29
C ARG A 40 10.48 4.57 7.33
N ASN A 41 9.62 3.57 7.16
CA ASN A 41 9.40 2.47 8.10
C ASN A 41 9.25 1.15 7.35
N ASN A 42 9.23 0.04 8.07
CA ASN A 42 8.73 -1.22 7.51
C ASN A 42 7.19 -1.17 7.48
N VAL A 43 6.61 -1.17 6.28
CA VAL A 43 5.16 -1.00 6.06
C VAL A 43 4.60 -2.22 5.34
N ASP A 44 3.50 -2.77 5.86
CA ASP A 44 2.76 -3.85 5.22
C ASP A 44 1.25 -3.56 5.24
N CYS A 45 0.44 -4.52 4.78
CA CYS A 45 -1.01 -4.36 4.78
C CYS A 45 -1.62 -4.25 6.18
N LYS A 46 -0.90 -4.62 7.25
CA LYS A 46 -1.36 -4.51 8.65
C LYS A 46 -0.96 -3.18 9.27
N SER A 47 -0.12 -2.37 8.62
CA SER A 47 0.23 -1.03 9.10
C SER A 47 -0.98 -0.09 9.10
N SER A 48 -1.11 0.69 10.16
CA SER A 48 -2.10 1.76 10.35
C SER A 48 -1.44 3.14 10.20
N ASN A 49 -2.25 4.20 10.10
CA ASN A 49 -1.79 5.58 9.94
C ASN A 49 -0.87 5.77 8.74
N VAL A 50 -1.27 5.21 7.59
CA VAL A 50 -0.49 5.26 6.34
C VAL A 50 -1.20 6.06 5.26
N VAL A 51 -0.42 6.83 4.51
CA VAL A 51 -0.84 7.35 3.19
C VAL A 51 -0.53 6.29 2.16
N ASN A 52 -1.52 5.94 1.34
CA ASN A 52 -1.40 4.94 0.28
C ASN A 52 -1.83 5.52 -1.06
N ALA A 53 -1.29 4.95 -2.14
CA ALA A 53 -1.67 5.29 -3.50
C ALA A 53 -1.98 4.02 -4.29
N VAL A 54 -3.07 4.04 -5.05
CA VAL A 54 -3.40 2.97 -6.00
C VAL A 54 -2.85 3.36 -7.36
N ASN A 55 -1.94 2.55 -7.89
CA ASN A 55 -1.39 2.72 -9.23
C ASN A 55 -2.13 1.82 -10.22
N CYS A 56 -2.66 2.40 -11.29
CA CYS A 56 -3.20 1.64 -12.41
C CYS A 56 -2.05 1.20 -13.32
N ARG A 57 -1.76 -0.11 -13.35
CA ARG A 57 -0.70 -0.69 -14.19
C ARG A 57 -0.92 -0.48 -15.69
N ARG A 58 -2.17 -0.33 -16.14
CA ARG A 58 -2.51 -0.07 -17.56
C ARG A 58 -2.22 1.37 -17.95
N CYS A 59 -2.70 2.32 -17.14
CA CYS A 59 -2.53 3.75 -17.42
C CYS A 59 -1.17 4.29 -16.96
N ARG A 60 -0.43 3.53 -16.14
CA ARG A 60 0.82 3.94 -15.46
C ARG A 60 0.65 5.23 -14.64
N LYS A 61 -0.52 5.42 -14.03
CA LYS A 61 -0.86 6.60 -13.23
C LYS A 61 -1.38 6.19 -11.85
N TYR A 62 -1.11 7.02 -10.85
CA TYR A 62 -1.83 6.94 -9.57
C TYR A 62 -3.26 7.40 -9.79
N VAL A 63 -4.21 6.50 -9.52
CA VAL A 63 -5.66 6.75 -9.72
C VAL A 63 -6.37 7.13 -8.42
N TYR A 64 -5.70 6.91 -7.29
CA TYR A 64 -6.21 7.25 -5.97
C TYR A 64 -5.02 7.47 -5.04
N VAL A 65 -5.12 8.50 -4.20
CA VAL A 65 -4.25 8.72 -3.05
C VAL A 65 -5.15 8.98 -1.86
N GLY A 66 -4.84 8.37 -0.72
CA GLY A 66 -5.55 8.69 0.50
C GLY A 66 -4.88 8.16 1.74
N GLU A 67 -5.38 8.61 2.87
CA GLU A 67 -4.93 8.22 4.19
C GLU A 67 -5.90 7.24 4.86
N THR A 68 -5.41 6.52 5.86
CA THR A 68 -6.24 5.68 6.72
C THR A 68 -5.69 5.69 8.13
N GLY A 69 -6.58 5.93 9.12
CA GLY A 69 -6.27 5.71 10.53
C GLY A 69 -6.27 4.21 10.90
N GLY A 70 -7.14 3.43 10.25
CA GLY A 70 -7.14 1.96 10.34
C GLY A 70 -6.03 1.32 9.51
N THR A 71 -6.00 -0.02 9.46
CA THR A 71 -4.99 -0.74 8.67
C THR A 71 -5.19 -0.55 7.17
N LEU A 72 -4.09 -0.60 6.41
CA LEU A 72 -4.13 -0.58 4.96
C LEU A 72 -5.01 -1.71 4.38
N TYR A 73 -5.01 -2.88 5.04
CA TYR A 73 -5.85 -4.02 4.70
C TYR A 73 -7.34 -3.66 4.75
N GLN A 74 -7.80 -3.09 5.87
CA GLN A 74 -9.20 -2.66 6.03
C GLN A 74 -9.58 -1.61 4.97
N ARG A 75 -8.72 -0.60 4.76
CA ARG A 75 -8.97 0.45 3.76
C ARG A 75 -9.10 -0.15 2.36
N HIS A 76 -8.20 -1.06 1.99
CA HIS A 76 -8.20 -1.68 0.67
C HIS A 76 -9.42 -2.58 0.47
N LEU A 77 -9.78 -3.39 1.45
CA LEU A 77 -10.99 -4.22 1.39
C LEU A 77 -12.27 -3.40 1.23
N LEU A 78 -12.40 -2.30 1.98
CA LEU A 78 -13.55 -1.40 1.86
C LEU A 78 -13.63 -0.80 0.45
N ASN A 79 -12.50 -0.39 -0.12
CA ASN A 79 -12.45 0.11 -1.50
C ASN A 79 -12.90 -0.97 -2.50
N LEU A 80 -12.40 -2.20 -2.38
CA LEU A 80 -12.80 -3.33 -3.24
C LEU A 80 -14.28 -3.66 -3.10
N SER A 81 -14.78 -3.70 -1.86
CA SER A 81 -16.20 -3.94 -1.60
C SER A 81 -17.05 -2.86 -2.25
N ARG A 82 -16.69 -1.58 -2.08
CA ARG A 82 -17.42 -0.47 -2.67
C ARG A 82 -17.48 -0.56 -4.19
N ILE A 83 -16.37 -0.92 -4.85
CA ILE A 83 -16.35 -1.13 -6.30
C ILE A 83 -17.29 -2.27 -6.70
N ARG A 84 -17.33 -3.37 -5.92
CA ARG A 84 -18.19 -4.53 -6.21
C ARG A 84 -19.67 -4.25 -5.96
N THR A 85 -20.01 -3.41 -4.99
CA THR A 85 -21.40 -3.15 -4.57
C THR A 85 -21.98 -1.87 -5.16
N GLN A 86 -21.19 -1.07 -5.87
CA GLN A 86 -21.71 0.05 -6.66
C GLN A 86 -22.46 -0.48 -7.88
N GLN A 87 -23.76 -0.72 -7.65
CA GLN A 87 -24.83 -0.44 -8.62
C GLN A 87 -25.20 1.04 -8.50
#